data_AF-A0A3B9ZA83-F1
#
_entry.id   AF-A0A3B9ZA83-F1
#
_cell.length_a   1.000
_cell.length_b   1.000
_cell.length_c   1.000
_cell.angle_alpha   90.00
_cell.angle_beta   90.00
_cell.angle_gamma   90.00
#
_symmetry.space_group_name_H-M   'P 1'
#
loop_
_entity.id
_entity.type
_entity.pdbx_description
1 polymer ?
#
loop_
_entity_poly.entity_id
_entity_poly.type
_entity_poly.pdbx_seq_one_letter_code
_entity_poly.pdbx_strand_id
1 'polypeptide(L)'
;ETVDYVEYKFRNKNLLNQHFEKHGKDMGFADAKAYEKAASDVVNNKSALHKTEEEDGDDIYYVESTNEFVVVSTDGYLRTYFNPDRGLDYFNRQ
;
A
#
# COMPACT_ATOMS: atom_id res chain seq x y z
N GLU A 1 -17.53 15.98 1.85
CA GLU A 1 -16.88 15.88 0.53
C GLU A 1 -16.79 14.41 0.13
N THR A 2 -17.10 14.07 -1.11
CA THR A 2 -16.73 12.77 -1.67
C THR A 2 -15.25 12.87 -1.99
N VAL A 3 -14.40 12.17 -1.24
CA VAL A 3 -13.02 11.91 -1.69
C VAL A 3 -13.16 11.12 -2.98
N ASP A 4 -12.79 11.75 -4.10
CA ASP A 4 -12.78 11.09 -5.38
C ASP A 4 -11.73 9.97 -5.33
N TYR A 5 -12.12 8.77 -5.78
CA TYR A 5 -11.22 7.63 -5.78
C TYR A 5 -10.02 7.91 -6.68
N VAL A 6 -8.81 7.75 -6.15
CA VAL A 6 -7.55 7.89 -6.90
C VAL A 6 -6.93 6.53 -7.15
N GLU A 7 -6.68 6.20 -8.42
CA GLU A 7 -5.95 4.98 -8.79
C GLU A 7 -4.45 5.23 -8.69
N TYR A 8 -3.77 4.48 -7.83
CA TYR A 8 -2.32 4.51 -7.66
C TYR A 8 -1.67 3.35 -8.40
N LYS A 9 -0.43 3.56 -8.85
CA LYS A 9 0.33 2.56 -9.61
C LYS A 9 1.74 2.47 -9.09
N PHE A 10 2.36 1.30 -9.26
CA PHE A 10 3.81 1.23 -9.16
C PHE A 10 4.43 2.02 -10.31
N ARG A 11 5.62 2.57 -10.06
CA ARG A 11 6.33 3.41 -11.04
C ARG A 11 6.55 2.74 -12.39
N ASN A 12 6.65 1.41 -12.41
CA ASN A 12 6.69 0.63 -13.64
C ASN A 12 6.27 -0.82 -13.40
N LYS A 13 6.02 -1.54 -14.51
CA LYS A 13 5.62 -2.95 -14.51
C LYS A 13 6.64 -3.89 -13.83
N ASN A 14 7.93 -3.57 -13.90
CA ASN A 14 8.95 -4.40 -13.26
C ASN A 14 8.82 -4.34 -11.73
N LEU A 15 8.67 -3.14 -11.16
CA LEU A 15 8.46 -2.96 -9.71
C LEU A 15 7.15 -3.62 -9.26
N LEU A 16 6.07 -3.42 -10.01
CA LEU A 16 4.79 -4.08 -9.75
C LEU A 16 4.96 -5.60 -9.67
N ASN A 17 5.57 -6.21 -10.69
CA ASN A 17 5.75 -7.64 -10.74
C ASN A 17 6.67 -8.13 -9.62
N GLN A 18 7.77 -7.43 -9.31
CA GLN A 18 8.67 -7.81 -8.22
C GLN A 18 7.95 -7.83 -6.86
N HIS A 19 7.14 -6.81 -6.56
CA HIS A 19 6.38 -6.77 -5.31
C HIS A 19 5.22 -7.78 -5.29
N PHE A 20 4.53 -7.98 -6.40
CA PHE A 20 3.51 -9.02 -6.51
C PHE A 20 4.09 -10.43 -6.28
N GLU A 21 5.25 -10.74 -6.88
CA GLU A 21 5.93 -12.02 -6.71
C GLU A 21 6.40 -12.24 -5.27
N LYS A 22 6.86 -11.18 -4.60
CA LYS A 22 7.38 -11.24 -3.23
C LYS A 22 6.29 -11.23 -2.15
N HIS A 23 5.18 -10.53 -2.37
CA HIS A 23 4.14 -10.29 -1.37
C HIS A 23 2.75 -10.68 -1.87
N GLY A 24 2.37 -10.19 -3.05
CA GLY A 24 0.99 -10.34 -3.55
C GLY A 24 0.51 -11.80 -3.67
N LYS A 25 1.41 -12.74 -3.98
CA LYS A 25 1.07 -14.17 -4.02
C LYS A 25 0.74 -14.74 -2.64
N ASP A 26 1.53 -14.42 -1.63
CA ASP A 26 1.32 -14.88 -0.26
C ASP A 26 0.06 -14.25 0.36
N MET A 27 -0.29 -13.04 -0.09
CA MET A 27 -1.55 -12.37 0.23
C MET A 27 -2.77 -12.97 -0.51
N GLY A 28 -2.55 -13.91 -1.43
CA GLY A 28 -3.62 -14.60 -2.16
C GLY A 28 -4.16 -13.88 -3.39
N PHE A 29 -3.47 -12.86 -3.91
CA PHE A 29 -3.88 -12.20 -5.15
C PHE A 29 -3.63 -13.09 -6.38
N ALA A 30 -4.62 -13.12 -7.27
CA ALA A 30 -4.55 -13.93 -8.49
C ALA A 30 -3.53 -13.40 -9.51
N ASP A 31 -3.38 -12.07 -9.59
CA ASP A 31 -2.47 -11.41 -10.52
C ASP A 31 -2.01 -10.04 -9.99
N ALA A 32 -0.98 -9.50 -10.65
CA ALA A 32 -0.37 -8.23 -10.28
C ALA A 32 -1.34 -7.03 -10.43
N LYS A 33 -2.30 -7.09 -11.35
CA LYS A 33 -3.28 -6.00 -11.54
C LYS A 33 -4.26 -5.94 -10.37
N ALA A 34 -4.74 -7.10 -9.90
CA ALA A 34 -5.58 -7.19 -8.72
C ALA A 34 -4.85 -6.68 -7.46
N TYR A 35 -3.57 -7.04 -7.33
CA TYR A 35 -2.69 -6.56 -6.25
C TYR A 35 -2.49 -5.04 -6.28
N GLU A 36 -2.20 -4.44 -7.45
CA GLU A 36 -2.05 -2.98 -7.61
C GLU A 36 -3.36 -2.23 -7.30
N LYS A 37 -4.49 -2.78 -7.75
CA LYS A 37 -5.80 -2.21 -7.45
C LYS A 37 -6.09 -2.27 -5.94
N ALA A 38 -5.81 -3.38 -5.28
CA ALA A 38 -6.03 -3.51 -3.84
C ALA A 38 -5.15 -2.52 -3.03
N ALA A 39 -3.92 -2.26 -3.46
CA ALA A 39 -3.10 -1.21 -2.87
C ALA A 39 -3.77 0.18 -3.00
N SER A 40 -4.37 0.48 -4.15
CA SER A 40 -5.17 1.70 -4.32
C SER A 40 -6.38 1.72 -3.39
N ASP A 41 -7.09 0.59 -3.23
CA ASP A 41 -8.24 0.48 -2.36
C ASP A 41 -7.88 0.78 -0.88
N VAL A 42 -6.69 0.38 -0.43
CA VAL A 42 -6.15 0.71 0.90
C VAL A 42 -5.95 2.22 1.06
N VAL A 43 -5.33 2.89 0.09
CA VAL A 43 -5.09 4.36 0.14
C VAL A 43 -6.41 5.13 0.14
N ASN A 44 -7.44 4.63 -0.55
CA ASN A 44 -8.76 5.25 -0.59
C ASN A 44 -9.67 4.82 0.58
N ASN A 45 -9.21 3.97 1.48
CA ASN A 45 -10.00 3.51 2.61
C ASN A 45 -10.06 4.59 3.70
N LYS A 46 -11.26 5.09 3.98
CA LYS A 46 -11.51 6.12 5.02
C LYS A 46 -11.12 5.69 6.43
N SER A 47 -10.96 4.39 6.66
CA SER A 47 -10.54 3.82 7.95
C SER A 47 -9.04 3.53 8.00
N ALA A 48 -8.29 3.81 6.92
CA ALA A 48 -6.84 3.68 6.95
C ALA A 48 -6.25 4.71 7.91
N LEU A 49 -5.41 4.24 8.82
CA LEU A 49 -4.46 5.10 9.52
C LEU A 49 -3.48 5.65 8.49
N HIS A 50 -3.15 6.93 8.62
CA HIS A 50 -2.27 7.63 7.69
C HIS A 50 -1.26 8.48 8.46
N LYS A 51 -0.01 8.47 7.98
CA LYS A 51 1.04 9.40 8.40
C LYS A 51 2.07 9.54 7.29
N THR A 52 2.90 10.57 7.41
CA THR A 52 4.07 10.78 6.57
C THR A 52 5.31 10.19 7.24
N GLU A 53 6.13 9.47 6.49
CA GLU A 53 7.43 8.92 6.94
C GLU A 53 8.44 10.05 7.19
N GLU A 54 9.24 9.94 8.27
CA GLU A 54 10.21 11.00 8.62
C GLU A 54 11.43 11.06 7.69
N GLU A 55 11.83 9.95 7.06
CA GLU A 55 13.06 9.86 6.25
C GLU A 55 12.90 10.50 4.87
N ASP A 56 11.96 10.01 4.07
CA ASP A 56 11.75 10.43 2.68
C ASP A 56 10.49 11.30 2.47
N GLY A 57 9.64 11.45 3.49
CA GLY A 57 8.36 12.16 3.38
C GLY A 57 7.27 11.38 2.64
N ASP A 58 7.43 10.08 2.46
CA ASP A 58 6.44 9.23 1.79
C ASP A 58 5.17 9.07 2.64
N ASP A 59 4.03 8.87 1.99
CA ASP A 59 2.76 8.63 2.67
C ASP A 59 2.59 7.14 3.00
N ILE A 60 2.29 6.87 4.26
CA ILE A 60 2.10 5.52 4.79
C ILE A 60 0.65 5.33 5.19
N TYR A 61 0.03 4.26 4.69
CA TYR A 61 -1.34 3.89 4.97
C TYR A 61 -1.41 2.50 5.61
N TYR A 62 -2.26 2.34 6.61
CA TYR A 62 -2.48 1.06 7.27
C TYR A 62 -3.95 0.84 7.63
N VAL A 63 -4.52 -0.30 7.22
CA VAL A 63 -5.88 -0.69 7.59
C VAL A 63 -5.82 -1.81 8.63
N GLU A 64 -6.18 -1.47 9.88
CA GLU A 64 -6.08 -2.39 11.02
C GLU A 64 -6.91 -3.67 10.84
N SER A 65 -8.13 -3.55 10.30
CA SER A 65 -9.08 -4.68 10.18
C SER A 65 -8.63 -5.77 9.22
N THR A 66 -7.85 -5.41 8.21
CA THR A 66 -7.32 -6.33 7.17
C THR A 66 -5.82 -6.54 7.30
N ASN A 67 -5.17 -5.85 8.23
CA ASN A 67 -3.72 -5.82 8.41
C ASN A 67 -2.99 -5.43 7.12
N GLU A 68 -3.51 -4.49 6.33
CA GLU A 68 -2.94 -4.09 5.04
C GLU A 68 -2.11 -2.82 5.18
N PHE A 69 -0.89 -2.82 4.64
CA PHE A 69 0.07 -1.71 4.73
C PHE A 69 0.54 -1.27 3.34
N VAL A 70 0.43 0.02 3.03
CA VAL A 70 0.83 0.61 1.74
C VAL A 70 1.72 1.84 1.97
N VAL A 71 2.73 2.00 1.13
CA VAL A 71 3.53 3.24 1.04
C VAL A 71 3.37 3.85 -0.35
N VAL A 72 3.11 5.15 -0.39
CA VAL A 72 3.02 5.96 -1.61
C VAL A 72 4.13 6.99 -1.56
N SER A 73 4.91 7.09 -2.63
CA SER A 73 5.96 8.10 -2.73
C SER A 73 5.40 9.50 -2.83
N THR A 74 6.20 10.50 -2.44
CA THR A 74 5.85 11.93 -2.58
C THR A 74 5.43 12.37 -3.99
N ASP A 75 5.85 11.64 -5.03
CA ASP A 75 5.46 11.86 -6.43
C ASP A 75 4.32 10.94 -6.93
N GLY A 76 3.61 10.28 -6.02
CA GLY A 76 2.32 9.60 -6.27
C GLY A 76 2.40 8.16 -6.77
N TYR A 77 3.50 7.45 -6.53
CA TYR A 77 3.65 6.05 -6.93
C TYR A 77 3.68 5.09 -5.74
N LEU A 78 3.07 3.91 -5.91
CA LEU A 78 3.19 2.83 -4.93
C LEU A 78 4.65 2.41 -4.79
N ARG A 79 5.16 2.38 -3.55
CA ARG A 79 6.48 1.82 -3.20
C ARG A 79 6.37 0.39 -2.68
N THR A 80 5.35 0.08 -1.88
CA THR A 80 5.13 -1.27 -1.36
C THR A 80 3.67 -1.49 -0.98
N TYR A 81 3.27 -2.77 -0.91
CA TYR A 81 1.99 -3.20 -0.39
C TYR A 81 2.10 -4.62 0.20
N PHE A 82 1.82 -4.81 1.49
CA PHE A 82 1.90 -6.13 2.14
C PHE A 82 1.13 -6.18 3.47
N ASN A 83 1.00 -7.37 4.07
CA ASN A 83 0.55 -7.54 5.45
C ASN A 83 1.76 -7.64 6.39
N PRO A 84 1.99 -6.66 7.30
CA PRO A 84 3.13 -6.73 8.20
C PRO A 84 2.92 -7.76 9.31
N ASP A 85 3.94 -8.56 9.61
CA ASP A 85 3.91 -9.57 10.68
C ASP A 85 3.60 -8.97 12.06
N ARG A 86 4.02 -7.72 12.30
CA ARG A 86 3.80 -7.01 13.57
C ARG A 86 2.58 -6.09 13.56
N GLY A 87 1.79 -6.09 12.49
CA GLY A 87 0.58 -5.28 12.38
C GLY A 87 0.78 -3.80 12.71
N LEU A 88 -0.09 -3.27 13.57
CA LEU A 88 -0.05 -1.87 14.00
C LEU A 88 1.31 -1.44 14.58
N ASP A 89 2.03 -2.34 15.26
CA ASP A 89 3.37 -2.03 15.78
C ASP A 89 4.39 -1.81 14.66
N TYR A 90 4.21 -2.43 13.49
CA TYR A 90 5.04 -2.14 12.31
C TYR A 90 4.75 -0.73 11.79
N PHE A 91 3.48 -0.41 11.61
CA PHE A 91 3.03 0.91 11.17
C PHE A 91 3.54 2.01 12.11
N ASN A 92 3.40 1.84 13.42
CA ASN A 92 3.84 2.84 14.42
C ASN A 92 5.35 3.10 14.41
N ARG A 93 6.16 2.17 13.90
CA ARG A 93 7.64 2.29 13.85
C ARG A 93 8.18 2.90 12.57
N GLN A 94 7.37 2.95 11.51
CA GLN A 94 7.75 3.69 10.30
C GLN A 94 7.81 5.19 10.58
#